data_AF-A0A1A9GEP9-F1
#
_entry.id   AF-A0A1A9GEP9-F1
#
_cell.length_a   1.000
_cell.length_b   1.000
_cell.length_c   1.000
_cell.angle_alpha   90.00
_cell.angle_beta   90.00
_cell.angle_gamma   90.00
#
_symmetry.space_group_name_H-M   'P 1'
#
loop_
_entity.id
_entity.type
_entity.pdbx_description
1 polymer ?
#
loop_
_entity_poly.entity_id
_entity_poly.type
_entity_poly.pdbx_seq_one_letter_code
_entity_poly.pdbx_strand_id
1 'polypeptide(L)'
;MARSGAQTGWVMRVGAGSLLVVSGALMSAASWRRWAGACPWGDMDSDRCLERQDHLYDFVAPGAPWEPLGDAAQLAGWSLLVLAAAFVLLPWALSGRRPGVVTAVAQVGVVLATTAVGVATLRSGLAGVVVDPVGGDLAVRVWLFLPPVLLVHLAVVARGWDRAAAVLLVLATPLVAGLTYAVGTYDARPWWEAVSGLLVMAAGLCLVVASVSRARDRAPGRAADPTRLVP
;
A
#
# COMPACT_ATOMS: atom_id res chain seq x y z
N MET A 1 -20.85 -7.21 26.50
CA MET A 1 -20.75 -6.93 25.04
C MET A 1 -19.58 -5.99 24.65
N ALA A 2 -19.16 -5.00 25.45
CA ALA A 2 -18.10 -4.05 25.08
C ALA A 2 -16.69 -4.65 24.81
N ARG A 3 -16.34 -5.81 25.41
CA ARG A 3 -15.02 -6.45 25.18
C ARG A 3 -14.83 -7.01 23.76
N SER A 4 -15.91 -7.45 23.11
CA SER A 4 -15.85 -8.06 21.77
C SER A 4 -15.51 -7.04 20.66
N GLY A 5 -16.04 -5.81 20.76
CA GLY A 5 -15.75 -4.75 19.79
C GLY A 5 -14.29 -4.26 19.85
N ALA A 6 -13.70 -4.20 21.04
CA ALA A 6 -12.32 -3.78 21.22
C ALA A 6 -11.31 -4.78 20.64
N GLN A 7 -11.54 -6.09 20.83
CA GLN A 7 -10.70 -7.15 20.25
C GLN A 7 -10.76 -7.15 18.73
N THR A 8 -11.96 -7.03 18.16
CA THR A 8 -12.15 -6.99 16.70
C THR A 8 -11.37 -5.82 16.09
N GLY A 9 -11.46 -4.63 16.67
CA GLY A 9 -10.74 -3.45 16.17
C GLY A 9 -9.21 -3.53 16.30
N TRP A 10 -8.69 -4.33 17.23
CA TRP A 10 -7.25 -4.59 17.36
C TRP A 10 -6.78 -5.58 16.27
N VAL A 11 -7.48 -6.70 16.10
CA VAL A 11 -7.17 -7.71 15.08
C VAL A 11 -7.15 -7.09 13.68
N MET A 12 -8.15 -6.26 13.35
CA MET A 12 -8.21 -5.60 12.04
C MET A 12 -7.02 -4.65 11.79
N ARG A 13 -6.57 -3.91 12.81
CA ARG A 13 -5.42 -3.00 12.68
C ARG A 13 -4.11 -3.75 12.52
N VAL A 14 -3.89 -4.77 13.33
CA VAL A 14 -2.67 -5.59 13.24
C VAL A 14 -2.66 -6.34 11.91
N GLY A 15 -3.77 -6.95 11.51
CA GLY A 15 -3.89 -7.65 10.22
C GLY A 15 -3.63 -6.71 9.04
N ALA A 16 -4.31 -5.56 8.97
CA ALA A 16 -4.07 -4.56 7.93
C ALA A 16 -2.62 -4.06 7.96
N GLY A 17 -2.09 -3.74 9.14
CA GLY A 17 -0.73 -3.25 9.32
C GLY A 17 0.34 -4.23 8.82
N SER A 18 0.22 -5.51 9.19
CA SER A 18 1.12 -6.57 8.72
C SER A 18 1.04 -6.76 7.21
N LEU A 19 -0.16 -6.78 6.62
CA LEU A 19 -0.33 -6.90 5.18
C LEU A 19 0.32 -5.71 4.44
N LEU A 20 0.16 -4.48 4.92
CA LEU A 20 0.81 -3.31 4.34
C LEU A 20 2.34 -3.39 4.44
N VAL A 21 2.89 -3.81 5.58
CA VAL A 21 4.35 -3.99 5.72
C VAL A 21 4.88 -5.02 4.73
N VAL A 22 4.23 -6.18 4.60
CA VAL A 22 4.63 -7.22 3.64
C VAL A 22 4.50 -6.72 2.21
N SER A 23 3.40 -6.06 1.86
CA SER A 23 3.18 -5.49 0.53
C SER A 23 4.26 -4.47 0.16
N GLY A 24 4.54 -3.51 1.04
CA GLY A 24 5.55 -2.49 0.77
C GLY A 24 6.96 -3.06 0.70
N ALA A 25 7.29 -4.07 1.52
CA ALA A 25 8.58 -4.77 1.45
C ALA A 25 8.76 -5.50 0.11
N LEU A 26 7.71 -6.18 -0.38
CA LEU A 26 7.73 -6.83 -1.69
C LEU A 26 7.90 -5.82 -2.84
N MET A 27 7.27 -4.63 -2.76
CA MET A 27 7.44 -3.58 -3.77
C MET A 27 8.86 -3.00 -3.75
N SER A 28 9.42 -2.77 -2.57
CA SER A 28 10.82 -2.34 -2.43
C SER A 28 11.79 -3.38 -2.97
N ALA A 29 11.52 -4.68 -2.76
CA ALA A 29 12.31 -5.75 -3.35
C ALA A 29 12.19 -5.78 -4.89
N ALA A 30 11.00 -5.58 -5.43
CA ALA A 30 10.79 -5.47 -6.88
C ALA A 30 11.56 -4.28 -7.48
N SER A 31 11.49 -3.11 -6.84
CA SER A 31 12.26 -1.92 -7.22
C SER A 31 13.77 -2.19 -7.16
N TRP A 32 14.24 -2.92 -6.14
CA TRP A 32 15.65 -3.32 -6.02
C TRP A 32 16.12 -4.15 -7.23
N ARG A 33 15.28 -5.07 -7.73
CA ARG A 33 15.60 -5.85 -8.94
C ARG A 33 15.78 -4.97 -10.18
N ARG A 34 15.02 -3.88 -10.29
CA ARG A 34 15.16 -2.92 -11.38
C ARG A 34 16.44 -2.10 -11.25
N TRP A 35 16.70 -1.54 -10.07
CA TRP A 35 17.65 -0.44 -9.94
C TRP A 35 19.03 -0.81 -9.40
N ALA A 36 19.16 -1.82 -8.53
CA ALA A 36 20.38 -2.01 -7.72
C ALA A 36 21.67 -2.22 -8.53
N GLY A 37 21.57 -2.82 -9.73
CA GLY A 37 22.71 -3.06 -10.62
C GLY A 37 22.89 -2.03 -11.74
N ALA A 38 22.00 -1.03 -11.83
CA ALA A 38 21.96 -0.08 -12.94
C ALA A 38 22.01 1.39 -12.49
N CYS A 39 21.38 1.72 -11.35
CA CYS A 39 21.26 3.06 -10.80
C CYS A 39 21.72 3.08 -9.33
N PRO A 40 23.03 3.09 -9.06
CA PRO A 40 23.53 3.27 -7.71
C PRO A 40 23.07 4.63 -7.14
N TRP A 41 22.86 4.69 -5.83
CA TRP A 41 22.43 5.94 -5.20
C TRP A 41 23.46 7.06 -5.43
N GLY A 42 22.98 8.17 -5.99
CA GLY A 42 23.80 9.36 -6.27
C GLY A 42 24.32 9.47 -7.69
N ASP A 43 24.22 8.40 -8.51
CA ASP A 43 24.60 8.42 -9.92
C ASP A 43 23.40 8.00 -10.80
N MET A 44 22.56 8.98 -11.11
CA MET A 44 21.31 8.80 -11.85
C MET A 44 21.46 9.03 -13.36
N ASP A 45 22.62 9.53 -13.80
CA ASP A 45 22.85 9.98 -15.18
C ASP A 45 23.85 9.08 -15.94
N SER A 46 24.31 7.99 -15.32
CA SER A 46 25.08 6.96 -16.05
C SER A 46 24.24 6.33 -17.16
N ASP A 47 24.87 5.96 -18.27
CA ASP A 47 24.19 5.39 -19.45
C ASP A 47 23.29 4.20 -19.09
N ARG A 48 23.79 3.30 -18.23
CA ARG A 48 23.04 2.13 -17.76
C ARG A 48 21.85 2.50 -16.89
N CYS A 49 21.95 3.59 -16.12
CA CYS A 49 20.84 4.08 -15.33
C CYS A 49 19.78 4.71 -16.25
N LEU A 50 20.20 5.56 -17.19
CA LEU A 50 19.31 6.18 -18.17
C LEU A 50 18.55 5.15 -19.01
N GLU A 51 19.23 4.10 -19.49
CA GLU A 51 18.59 2.96 -20.15
C GLU A 51 17.51 2.33 -19.25
N ARG A 52 17.81 2.13 -17.97
CA ARG A 52 16.87 1.52 -17.01
C ARG A 52 15.68 2.41 -16.64
N GLN A 53 15.75 3.71 -16.89
CA GLN A 53 14.66 4.65 -16.66
C GLN A 53 13.54 4.50 -17.69
N ASP A 54 13.80 3.91 -18.85
CA ASP A 54 12.82 3.71 -19.91
C ASP A 54 11.62 2.84 -19.46
N HIS A 55 10.39 3.18 -19.89
CA HIS A 55 9.17 2.38 -19.70
C HIS A 55 9.30 0.92 -20.13
N LEU A 56 10.21 0.60 -21.06
CA LEU A 56 10.53 -0.79 -21.44
C LEU A 56 10.79 -1.68 -20.22
N TYR A 57 11.30 -1.11 -19.13
CA TYR A 57 11.68 -1.79 -17.90
C TYR A 57 10.65 -1.67 -16.77
N ASP A 58 9.48 -1.10 -17.03
CA ASP A 58 8.42 -0.98 -16.03
C ASP A 58 7.88 -2.35 -15.64
N PHE A 59 7.90 -2.67 -14.35
CA PHE A 59 7.48 -3.97 -13.84
C PHE A 59 6.12 -3.93 -13.11
N VAL A 60 5.51 -2.76 -12.95
CA VAL A 60 4.16 -2.58 -12.38
C VAL A 60 3.22 -2.23 -13.52
N ALA A 61 2.23 -3.09 -13.78
CA ALA A 61 1.33 -2.95 -14.94
C ALA A 61 2.10 -2.75 -16.27
N PRO A 62 3.00 -3.68 -16.64
CA PRO A 62 3.86 -3.52 -17.81
C PRO A 62 3.05 -3.30 -19.09
N GLY A 63 3.51 -2.39 -19.95
CA GLY A 63 2.94 -2.12 -21.28
C GLY A 63 3.88 -2.56 -22.39
N ALA A 64 3.35 -2.91 -23.57
CA ALA A 64 4.18 -3.33 -24.70
C ALA A 64 4.75 -2.12 -25.46
N PRO A 65 6.03 -2.16 -25.91
CA PRO A 65 7.03 -3.22 -25.70
C PRO A 65 7.57 -3.27 -24.25
N TRP A 66 7.92 -4.47 -23.76
CA TRP A 66 8.38 -4.70 -22.38
C TRP A 66 9.55 -5.68 -22.30
N GLU A 67 10.52 -5.41 -21.44
CA GLU A 67 11.66 -6.28 -21.14
C GLU A 67 11.61 -6.77 -19.68
N PRO A 68 11.57 -8.10 -19.44
CA PRO A 68 11.47 -8.64 -18.09
C PRO A 68 12.78 -8.47 -17.30
N LEU A 69 12.68 -7.97 -16.08
CA LEU A 69 13.81 -7.80 -15.16
C LEU A 69 13.77 -8.80 -14.01
N GLY A 70 14.33 -9.99 -14.25
CA GLY A 70 14.36 -11.07 -13.26
C GLY A 70 12.96 -11.41 -12.74
N ASP A 71 12.78 -11.39 -11.42
CA ASP A 71 11.52 -11.63 -10.72
C ASP A 71 10.78 -10.34 -10.31
N ALA A 72 11.17 -9.16 -10.81
CA ALA A 72 10.60 -7.86 -10.40
C ALA A 72 9.07 -7.80 -10.54
N ALA A 73 8.55 -8.18 -11.71
CA ALA A 73 7.11 -8.19 -11.97
C ALA A 73 6.37 -9.23 -11.10
N GLN A 74 7.01 -10.35 -10.76
CA GLN A 74 6.40 -11.34 -9.87
C GLN A 74 6.28 -10.80 -8.44
N LEU A 75 7.34 -10.17 -7.93
CA LEU A 75 7.36 -9.52 -6.61
C LEU A 75 6.33 -8.38 -6.53
N ALA A 76 6.25 -7.54 -7.57
CA ALA A 76 5.27 -6.45 -7.63
C ALA A 76 3.83 -6.96 -7.74
N GLY A 77 3.58 -8.01 -8.54
CA GLY A 77 2.29 -8.67 -8.62
C GLY A 77 1.84 -9.18 -7.25
N TRP A 78 2.71 -9.89 -6.52
CA TRP A 78 2.44 -10.31 -5.14
C TRP A 78 2.23 -9.14 -4.19
N SER A 79 3.03 -8.08 -4.30
CA SER A 79 2.86 -6.85 -3.50
C SER A 79 1.45 -6.27 -3.66
N LEU A 80 0.96 -6.17 -4.89
CA LEU A 80 -0.38 -5.65 -5.20
C LEU A 80 -1.50 -6.57 -4.69
N LEU A 81 -1.34 -7.89 -4.76
CA LEU A 81 -2.31 -8.84 -4.23
C LEU A 81 -2.41 -8.76 -2.69
N VAL A 82 -1.27 -8.64 -2.02
CA VAL A 82 -1.23 -8.43 -0.56
C VAL A 82 -1.82 -7.06 -0.21
N LEU A 83 -1.57 -6.03 -1.01
CA LEU A 83 -2.19 -4.70 -0.85
C LEU A 83 -3.71 -4.76 -1.00
N ALA A 84 -4.22 -5.49 -1.99
CA ALA A 84 -5.66 -5.68 -2.18
C ALA A 84 -6.30 -6.35 -0.96
N ALA A 85 -5.64 -7.34 -0.36
CA ALA A 85 -6.07 -7.95 0.90
C ALA A 85 -6.07 -6.94 2.06
N ALA A 86 -5.07 -6.06 2.15
CA ALA A 86 -5.06 -4.99 3.14
C ALA A 86 -6.24 -4.02 2.96
N PHE A 87 -6.57 -3.64 1.72
CA PHE A 87 -7.73 -2.79 1.41
C PHE A 87 -9.06 -3.36 1.89
N VAL A 88 -9.21 -4.69 1.98
CA VAL A 88 -10.39 -5.32 2.59
C VAL A 88 -10.52 -4.93 4.06
N LEU A 89 -9.44 -4.76 4.81
CA LEU A 89 -9.48 -4.48 6.24
C LEU A 89 -9.46 -2.98 6.58
N LEU A 90 -8.98 -2.14 5.65
CA LEU A 90 -8.65 -0.74 5.90
C LEU A 90 -9.79 0.12 6.46
N PRO A 91 -11.05 0.07 5.95
CA PRO A 91 -12.10 0.93 6.48
C PRO A 91 -12.39 0.66 7.96
N TRP A 92 -12.36 -0.61 8.39
CA TRP A 92 -12.51 -0.99 9.79
C TRP A 92 -11.27 -0.61 10.61
N ALA A 93 -10.07 -0.87 10.08
CA ALA A 93 -8.82 -0.53 10.75
C ALA A 93 -8.69 0.97 11.02
N LEU A 94 -9.07 1.81 10.06
CA LEU A 94 -8.90 3.27 10.11
C LEU A 94 -10.05 3.99 10.84
N SER A 95 -11.31 3.61 10.59
CA SER A 95 -12.46 4.31 11.15
C SER A 95 -12.99 3.68 12.45
N GLY A 96 -12.70 2.39 12.69
CA GLY A 96 -13.31 1.62 13.78
C GLY A 96 -14.82 1.37 13.61
N ARG A 97 -15.40 1.73 12.46
CA ARG A 97 -16.82 1.61 12.15
C ARG A 97 -17.00 0.79 10.86
N ARG A 98 -18.22 0.30 10.64
CA ARG A 98 -18.57 -0.33 9.36
C ARG A 98 -18.63 0.75 8.27
N PRO A 99 -18.11 0.48 7.06
CA PRO A 99 -18.25 1.42 5.94
C PRO A 99 -19.72 1.60 5.57
N GLY A 100 -20.10 2.82 5.17
CA GLY A 100 -21.38 3.06 4.51
C GLY A 100 -21.39 2.45 3.10
N VAL A 101 -22.57 2.39 2.46
CA VAL A 101 -22.75 1.74 1.14
C VAL A 101 -21.79 2.31 0.09
N VAL A 102 -21.67 3.64 -0.01
CA VAL A 102 -20.78 4.30 -0.97
C VAL A 102 -19.32 3.92 -0.74
N THR A 103 -18.85 3.98 0.50
CA THR A 103 -17.47 3.57 0.87
C THR A 103 -17.23 2.09 0.57
N ALA A 104 -18.22 1.23 0.84
CA ALA A 104 -18.12 -0.20 0.57
C ALA A 104 -18.04 -0.49 -0.94
N VAL A 105 -18.84 0.18 -1.77
CA VAL A 105 -18.76 0.05 -3.24
C VAL A 105 -17.40 0.54 -3.76
N ALA A 106 -16.93 1.71 -3.30
CA ALA A 106 -15.62 2.22 -3.69
C ALA A 106 -14.49 1.25 -3.26
N GLN A 107 -14.59 0.69 -2.06
CA GLN A 107 -13.65 -0.31 -1.56
C GLN A 107 -13.65 -1.58 -2.42
N VAL A 108 -14.81 -2.11 -2.79
CA VAL A 108 -14.90 -3.26 -3.71
C VAL A 108 -14.24 -2.92 -5.05
N GLY A 109 -14.49 -1.74 -5.61
CA GLY A 109 -13.84 -1.27 -6.83
C GLY A 109 -12.32 -1.23 -6.71
N VAL A 110 -11.79 -0.68 -5.62
CA VAL A 110 -10.33 -0.64 -5.34
C VAL A 110 -9.75 -2.04 -5.24
N VAL A 111 -10.40 -2.94 -4.49
CA VAL A 111 -9.91 -4.31 -4.30
C VAL A 111 -9.90 -5.07 -5.62
N LEU A 112 -10.99 -5.00 -6.40
CA LEU A 112 -11.09 -5.68 -7.69
C LEU A 112 -10.06 -5.15 -8.69
N ALA A 113 -9.93 -3.83 -8.83
CA ALA A 113 -8.97 -3.22 -9.74
C ALA A 113 -7.52 -3.53 -9.35
N THR A 114 -7.17 -3.39 -8.06
CA THR A 114 -5.83 -3.72 -7.56
C THR A 114 -5.52 -5.21 -7.74
N THR A 115 -6.50 -6.09 -7.54
CA THR A 115 -6.35 -7.53 -7.81
C THR A 115 -6.13 -7.81 -9.29
N ALA A 116 -6.94 -7.20 -10.17
CA ALA A 116 -6.81 -7.38 -11.62
C ALA A 116 -5.44 -6.95 -12.13
N VAL A 117 -4.95 -5.77 -11.71
CA VAL A 117 -3.62 -5.27 -12.05
C VAL A 117 -2.51 -6.14 -11.42
N GLY A 118 -2.67 -6.56 -10.17
CA GLY A 118 -1.72 -7.46 -9.49
C GLY A 118 -1.60 -8.83 -10.18
N VAL A 119 -2.71 -9.45 -10.57
CA VAL A 119 -2.72 -10.71 -11.32
C VAL A 119 -2.09 -10.54 -12.69
N ALA A 120 -2.42 -9.48 -13.44
CA ALA A 120 -1.82 -9.20 -14.74
C ALA A 120 -0.30 -9.01 -14.64
N THR A 121 0.14 -8.23 -13.65
CA THR A 121 1.57 -7.98 -13.39
C THR A 121 2.30 -9.29 -13.05
N LEU A 122 1.73 -10.11 -12.16
CA LEU A 122 2.30 -11.42 -11.81
C LEU A 122 2.36 -12.36 -13.03
N ARG A 123 1.27 -12.44 -13.80
CA ARG A 123 1.20 -13.28 -15.00
C ARG A 123 2.20 -12.82 -16.07
N SER A 124 2.38 -11.52 -16.23
CA SER A 124 3.38 -10.98 -17.15
C SER A 124 4.80 -11.38 -16.72
N GLY A 125 5.09 -11.28 -15.42
CA GLY A 125 6.36 -11.74 -14.84
C GLY A 125 6.61 -13.24 -14.97
N LEU A 126 5.56 -14.08 -14.99
CA LEU A 126 5.68 -15.53 -15.17
C LEU A 126 5.78 -15.92 -16.65
N ALA A 127 5.09 -15.20 -17.54
CA ALA A 127 5.03 -15.50 -18.96
C ALA A 127 6.18 -14.87 -19.76
N GLY A 128 6.83 -13.84 -19.22
CA GLY A 128 7.85 -13.05 -19.94
C GLY A 128 7.27 -12.18 -21.06
N VAL A 129 5.95 -12.01 -21.10
CA VAL A 129 5.21 -11.19 -22.08
C VAL A 129 4.13 -10.40 -21.36
N VAL A 130 3.71 -9.28 -21.94
CA VAL A 130 2.65 -8.45 -21.37
C VAL A 130 1.31 -9.21 -21.37
N VAL A 131 0.66 -9.24 -20.20
CA VAL A 131 -0.68 -9.79 -20.01
C VAL A 131 -1.58 -8.70 -19.46
N ASP A 132 -2.64 -8.38 -20.20
CA ASP A 132 -3.58 -7.33 -19.80
C ASP A 132 -4.39 -7.71 -18.53
N PRO A 133 -4.72 -6.73 -17.68
CA PRO A 133 -5.63 -6.95 -16.56
C PRO A 133 -7.01 -7.34 -17.03
N VAL A 134 -7.70 -8.17 -16.24
CA VAL A 134 -9.12 -8.43 -16.45
C VAL A 134 -9.88 -7.11 -16.33
N GLY A 135 -10.58 -6.71 -17.40
CA GLY A 135 -11.22 -5.41 -17.52
C GLY A 135 -10.38 -4.33 -18.24
N GLY A 136 -9.17 -4.65 -18.70
CA GLY A 136 -8.31 -3.79 -19.52
C GLY A 136 -8.09 -2.40 -18.91
N ASP A 137 -8.15 -1.37 -19.75
CA ASP A 137 -7.96 0.03 -19.36
C ASP A 137 -8.92 0.52 -18.26
N LEU A 138 -10.10 -0.08 -18.14
CA LEU A 138 -11.01 0.29 -17.06
C LEU A 138 -10.44 -0.12 -15.71
N ALA A 139 -9.85 -1.31 -15.59
CA ALA A 139 -9.22 -1.77 -14.36
C ALA A 139 -8.03 -0.86 -13.99
N VAL A 140 -7.20 -0.49 -14.98
CA VAL A 140 -6.07 0.43 -14.78
C VAL A 140 -6.55 1.81 -14.32
N ARG A 141 -7.57 2.38 -14.97
CA ARG A 141 -8.14 3.69 -14.58
C ARG A 141 -8.73 3.65 -13.17
N VAL A 142 -9.49 2.61 -12.82
CA VAL A 142 -10.04 2.47 -11.47
C VAL A 142 -8.91 2.32 -10.45
N TRP A 143 -7.90 1.50 -10.74
CA TRP A 143 -6.71 1.34 -9.89
C TRP A 143 -5.93 2.64 -9.70
N LEU A 144 -5.86 3.49 -10.72
CA LEU A 144 -5.16 4.77 -10.65
C LEU A 144 -5.94 5.82 -9.83
N PHE A 145 -7.24 5.99 -10.11
CA PHE A 145 -8.02 7.12 -9.59
C PHE A 145 -8.82 6.83 -8.31
N LEU A 146 -9.29 5.59 -8.12
CA LEU A 146 -10.20 5.30 -7.02
C LEU A 146 -9.51 5.15 -5.65
N PRO A 147 -8.32 4.53 -5.52
CA PRO A 147 -7.62 4.44 -4.24
C PRO A 147 -7.35 5.78 -3.56
N PRO A 148 -6.78 6.83 -4.22
CA PRO A 148 -6.53 8.09 -3.55
C PRO A 148 -7.83 8.75 -3.07
N VAL A 149 -8.93 8.68 -3.82
CA VAL A 149 -10.23 9.22 -3.40
C VAL A 149 -10.73 8.51 -2.14
N LEU A 150 -10.69 7.18 -2.12
CA LEU A 150 -11.09 6.39 -0.96
C LEU A 150 -10.21 6.69 0.27
N LEU A 151 -8.89 6.72 0.08
CA LEU A 151 -7.93 6.93 1.15
C LEU A 151 -7.99 8.35 1.73
N VAL A 152 -8.21 9.38 0.90
CA VAL A 152 -8.45 10.76 1.35
C VAL A 152 -9.72 10.82 2.21
N HIS A 153 -10.81 10.20 1.76
CA HIS A 153 -12.03 10.11 2.57
C HIS A 153 -11.77 9.44 3.94
N LEU A 154 -11.03 8.33 3.95
CA LEU A 154 -10.65 7.64 5.19
C LEU A 154 -9.74 8.49 6.08
N ALA A 155 -8.82 9.28 5.50
CA ALA A 155 -7.93 10.18 6.24
C ALA A 155 -8.70 11.30 6.95
N VAL A 156 -9.73 11.85 6.31
CA VAL A 156 -10.60 12.90 6.89
C VAL A 156 -11.31 12.39 8.14
N VAL A 157 -11.82 11.16 8.11
CA VAL A 157 -12.56 10.58 9.26
C VAL A 157 -11.64 9.96 10.31
N ALA A 158 -10.41 9.56 9.95
CA ALA A 158 -9.43 8.98 10.85
C ALA A 158 -8.80 10.03 11.78
N ARG A 159 -8.15 9.56 12.86
CA ARG A 159 -7.46 10.40 13.86
C ARG A 159 -6.13 9.79 14.31
N GLY A 160 -5.20 10.64 14.73
CA GLY A 160 -3.90 10.22 15.26
C GLY A 160 -3.12 9.35 14.26
N TRP A 161 -2.58 8.24 14.75
CA TRP A 161 -1.83 7.27 13.94
C TRP A 161 -2.64 6.65 12.79
N ASP A 162 -3.96 6.48 12.94
CA ASP A 162 -4.81 5.98 11.85
C ASP A 162 -4.82 7.01 10.68
N ARG A 163 -4.86 8.32 10.99
CA ARG A 163 -4.78 9.37 9.96
C ARG A 163 -3.43 9.40 9.28
N ALA A 164 -2.35 9.29 10.05
CA ALA A 164 -0.99 9.23 9.50
C ALA A 164 -0.85 8.06 8.51
N ALA A 165 -1.36 6.88 8.87
CA ALA A 165 -1.39 5.73 7.97
C ALA A 165 -2.16 6.03 6.67
N ALA A 166 -3.36 6.61 6.75
CA ALA A 166 -4.14 6.94 5.58
C ALA A 166 -3.43 7.95 4.66
N VAL A 167 -2.80 8.99 5.23
CA VAL A 167 -2.04 9.99 4.46
C VAL A 167 -0.83 9.35 3.76
N LEU A 168 -0.07 8.50 4.46
CA LEU A 168 1.05 7.79 3.87
C LEU A 168 0.61 6.88 2.71
N LEU A 169 -0.54 6.21 2.84
CA LEU A 169 -1.12 5.43 1.75
C LEU A 169 -1.56 6.30 0.57
N VAL A 170 -2.11 7.50 0.80
CA VAL A 170 -2.42 8.45 -0.28
C VAL A 170 -1.13 8.81 -1.03
N LEU A 171 -0.06 9.15 -0.31
CA LEU A 171 1.24 9.50 -0.91
C LEU A 171 1.87 8.34 -1.68
N ALA A 172 1.58 7.10 -1.29
CA ALA A 172 2.04 5.89 -1.96
C ALA A 172 1.20 5.49 -3.18
N THR A 173 0.09 6.20 -3.48
CA THR A 173 -0.73 5.85 -4.64
C THR A 173 0.01 6.15 -5.95
N PRO A 174 -0.17 5.33 -7.01
CA PRO A 174 0.47 5.57 -8.30
C PRO A 174 0.16 6.96 -8.88
N LEU A 175 -1.06 7.48 -8.65
CA LEU A 175 -1.44 8.82 -9.09
C LEU A 175 -0.60 9.90 -8.43
N VAL A 176 -0.42 9.84 -7.10
CA VAL A 176 0.39 10.83 -6.39
C VAL A 176 1.86 10.67 -6.74
N ALA A 177 2.36 9.44 -6.81
CA ALA A 177 3.73 9.15 -7.22
C ALA A 177 4.02 9.73 -8.61
N GLY A 178 3.19 9.42 -9.61
CA GLY A 178 3.26 9.92 -10.98
C GLY A 178 3.32 11.44 -11.07
N LEU A 179 2.59 12.14 -10.21
CA LEU A 179 2.55 13.61 -10.22
C LEU A 179 3.67 14.29 -9.40
N THR A 180 4.42 13.55 -8.58
CA THR A 180 5.31 14.17 -7.59
C THR A 180 6.74 13.64 -7.59
N TYR A 181 6.94 12.32 -7.62
CA TYR A 181 8.27 11.73 -7.42
C TYR A 181 8.60 10.55 -8.33
N ALA A 182 7.70 10.12 -9.21
CA ALA A 182 7.94 8.99 -10.10
C ALA A 182 8.52 9.38 -11.47
N VAL A 183 8.42 10.65 -11.88
CA VAL A 183 8.91 11.10 -13.19
C VAL A 183 10.39 11.46 -13.11
N GLY A 184 11.19 10.80 -13.95
CA GLY A 184 12.64 10.96 -14.07
C GLY A 184 13.04 11.95 -15.16
N THR A 185 14.33 11.96 -15.51
CA THR A 185 14.86 12.78 -16.61
C THR A 185 14.50 12.18 -17.97
N TYR A 186 14.45 10.85 -18.07
CA TYR A 186 14.05 10.15 -19.28
C TYR A 186 12.57 9.73 -19.24
N ASP A 187 12.17 9.02 -18.18
CA ASP A 187 10.79 8.56 -18.01
C ASP A 187 10.48 8.24 -16.53
N ALA A 188 11.03 7.14 -15.99
CA ALA A 188 10.88 6.77 -14.58
C ALA A 188 12.05 7.26 -13.70
N ARG A 189 11.75 7.86 -12.55
CA ARG A 189 12.77 8.28 -11.58
C ARG A 189 13.33 7.07 -10.83
N PRO A 190 14.65 6.87 -10.77
CA PRO A 190 15.21 5.73 -10.03
C PRO A 190 14.67 5.61 -8.60
N TRP A 191 14.32 4.40 -8.19
CA TRP A 191 13.85 4.05 -6.84
C TRP A 191 12.46 4.55 -6.43
N TRP A 192 11.66 5.12 -7.34
CA TRP A 192 10.34 5.66 -6.97
C TRP A 192 9.37 4.59 -6.45
N GLU A 193 9.45 3.35 -6.94
CA GLU A 193 8.61 2.25 -6.45
C GLU A 193 9.04 1.83 -5.03
N ALA A 194 10.34 1.88 -4.73
CA ALA A 194 10.85 1.64 -3.37
C ALA A 194 10.38 2.74 -2.41
N VAL A 195 10.37 4.01 -2.82
CA VAL A 195 9.79 5.11 -2.01
C VAL A 195 8.32 4.83 -1.71
N SER A 196 7.54 4.45 -2.73
CA SER A 196 6.14 4.06 -2.56
C SER A 196 5.99 2.88 -1.59
N GLY A 197 6.83 1.84 -1.75
CA GLY A 197 6.87 0.68 -0.87
C GLY A 197 7.17 1.04 0.59
N LEU A 198 8.14 1.93 0.83
CA LEU A 198 8.48 2.44 2.17
C LEU A 198 7.32 3.23 2.79
N LEU A 199 6.61 4.04 2.00
CA LEU A 199 5.41 4.74 2.47
C LEU A 199 4.30 3.77 2.88
N VAL A 200 4.06 2.70 2.11
CA VAL A 200 3.12 1.63 2.45
C VAL A 200 3.55 0.91 3.73
N MET A 201 4.84 0.58 3.88
CA MET A 201 5.37 -0.04 5.11
C MET A 201 5.17 0.86 6.33
N ALA A 202 5.51 2.14 6.21
CA ALA A 202 5.35 3.12 7.28
C ALA A 202 3.86 3.27 7.67
N ALA A 203 2.94 3.25 6.71
CA ALA A 203 1.51 3.25 6.99
C ALA A 203 1.09 2.01 7.80
N GLY A 204 1.61 0.83 7.44
CA GLY A 204 1.38 -0.41 8.19
C GLY A 204 1.89 -0.32 9.63
N LEU A 205 3.08 0.23 9.83
CA LEU A 205 3.65 0.46 11.16
C LEU A 205 2.80 1.44 11.98
N CYS A 206 2.28 2.51 11.38
CA CYS A 206 1.36 3.43 12.06
C CYS A 206 0.10 2.71 12.58
N LEU A 207 -0.48 1.77 11.82
CA LEU A 207 -1.63 0.98 12.28
C LEU A 207 -1.29 0.06 13.46
N VAL A 208 -0.09 -0.56 13.43
CA VAL A 208 0.38 -1.40 14.55
C VAL A 208 0.59 -0.55 15.79
N VAL A 209 1.22 0.62 15.68
CA VAL A 209 1.40 1.56 16.80
C VAL A 209 0.05 2.03 17.35
N ALA A 210 -0.91 2.37 16.48
CA ALA A 210 -2.27 2.75 16.88
C ALA A 210 -2.96 1.67 17.72
N SER A 211 -2.70 0.39 17.40
CA SER A 211 -3.26 -0.76 18.13
C SER A 211 -2.69 -0.86 19.56
N VAL A 212 -1.41 -0.53 19.76
CA VAL A 212 -0.72 -0.60 21.05
C VAL A 212 -1.08 0.61 21.93
N SER A 213 -1.09 1.83 21.38
CA SER A 213 -1.42 3.04 22.15
C SER A 213 -2.79 2.95 22.82
N ARG A 214 -3.81 2.49 22.08
CA ARG A 214 -5.17 2.35 22.61
C ARG A 214 -5.35 1.20 23.61
N ALA A 215 -4.43 0.24 23.62
CA ALA A 215 -4.42 -0.79 24.66
C ALA A 215 -3.91 -0.20 25.98
N ARG A 216 -2.89 0.67 25.92
CA ARG A 216 -2.32 1.36 27.09
C ARG A 216 -3.31 2.32 27.74
N ASP A 217 -4.02 3.13 26.95
CA ASP A 217 -4.99 4.10 27.47
C ASP A 217 -6.17 3.47 28.23
N ARG A 218 -6.43 2.17 28.03
CA ARG A 218 -7.51 1.43 28.71
C ARG A 218 -7.08 0.74 30.00
N ALA A 219 -5.78 0.62 30.25
CA ALA A 219 -5.23 0.01 31.46
C ALA A 219 -5.29 0.83 32.77
N PRO A 220 -5.54 2.17 32.83
CA PRO A 220 -5.42 2.91 34.10
C PRO A 220 -6.49 2.63 35.17
N GLY A 221 -7.59 1.94 34.85
CA GLY A 221 -8.77 1.86 35.72
C GLY A 221 -8.83 0.69 36.72
N ARG A 222 -7.76 -0.10 36.91
CA ARG A 222 -7.78 -1.28 37.79
C ARG A 222 -6.97 -1.14 39.08
N ALA A 223 -6.39 0.04 39.34
CA ALA A 223 -5.57 0.33 40.53
C ALA A 223 -6.11 1.52 41.34
N ALA A 224 -7.43 1.67 41.41
CA ALA A 224 -8.10 2.48 42.44
C ALA A 224 -9.29 1.63 42.92
N ASP A 225 -9.51 1.30 44.19
CA ASP A 225 -8.85 1.57 45.47
C ASP A 225 -9.66 0.75 46.50
N PRO A 226 -9.10 -0.14 47.34
CA PRO A 226 -9.85 -0.70 48.46
C PRO A 226 -9.47 -0.11 49.83
N THR A 227 -8.53 0.84 49.95
CA THR A 227 -8.07 1.34 51.27
C THR A 227 -8.64 2.69 51.69
N ARG A 228 -9.49 3.35 50.90
CA ARG A 228 -10.30 4.50 51.37
C ARG A 228 -11.66 4.09 51.94
N LEU A 229 -11.65 3.26 52.99
CA LEU A 229 -12.75 3.18 53.95
C LEU A 229 -12.18 2.80 55.32
N VAL A 230 -11.72 3.78 56.09
CA VAL A 230 -11.93 3.78 57.56
C VAL A 230 -12.17 5.23 58.00
N PRO A 231 -13.29 5.51 58.71
CA PRO A 231 -13.67 6.84 59.21
C PRO A 231 -12.79 7.35 60.35
#